data_AF-A0A2E9MUZ1-F1
#
_entry.id   AF-A0A2E9MUZ1-F1
#
_cell.length_a   1.000
_cell.length_b   1.000
_cell.length_c   1.000
_cell.angle_alpha   90.00
_cell.angle_beta   90.00
_cell.angle_gamma   90.00
#
_symmetry.space_group_name_H-M   'P 1'
#
loop_
_entity.id
_entity.type
_entity.pdbx_description
1 polymer ?
#
loop_
_entity_poly.entity_id
_entity_poly.type
_entity_poly.pdbx_seq_one_letter_code
_entity_poly.pdbx_strand_id
1 'polypeptide(L)'
;MINELVYNIAVWLDDTQWSTMLHESYYMYNWVESTHVLTLMLSLGMLFLIDLRMLGYALPDVPASRLAERLNIPMLIGFTVMFITGILLFYAVPVRTSQSLWFRIKMVLLVACAVNAFLFHKRMNESAASWENEPRAPSRIRMGAILSLGFWSIIVVCGRFIAYDWFDCDTSPNTFIDVISGCVDGQTRF
;
A
#
# COMPACT_ATOMS: atom_id res chain seq x y z
N MET A 1 -14.69 8.19 -19.71
CA MET A 1 -13.42 8.04 -20.46
C MET A 1 -12.31 7.38 -19.64
N ILE A 2 -11.93 7.87 -18.45
CA ILE A 2 -10.88 7.20 -17.64
C ILE A 2 -11.35 5.85 -17.09
N ASN A 3 -12.56 5.77 -16.52
CA ASN A 3 -13.10 4.51 -16.00
C ASN A 3 -13.21 3.44 -17.10
N GLU A 4 -13.71 3.82 -18.28
CA GLU A 4 -13.72 2.97 -19.49
C GLU A 4 -12.33 2.45 -19.86
N LEU A 5 -11.32 3.33 -19.87
CA LEU A 5 -9.96 2.93 -20.21
C LEU A 5 -9.40 1.94 -19.18
N VAL A 6 -9.61 2.20 -17.88
CA VAL A 6 -9.18 1.29 -16.80
C VAL A 6 -9.91 -0.05 -16.91
N TYR A 7 -11.21 -0.04 -17.16
CA TYR A 7 -12.02 -1.24 -17.34
C TYR A 7 -11.54 -2.07 -18.53
N ASN A 8 -11.35 -1.45 -19.71
CA ASN A 8 -10.89 -2.15 -20.90
C ASN A 8 -9.48 -2.75 -20.72
N ILE A 9 -8.57 -2.06 -20.02
CA ILE A 9 -7.26 -2.61 -19.67
C ILE A 9 -7.40 -3.79 -18.70
N ALA A 10 -8.28 -3.68 -17.71
CA ALA A 10 -8.51 -4.75 -16.74
C ALA A 10 -9.08 -6.00 -17.42
N VAL A 11 -10.05 -5.85 -18.32
CA VAL A 11 -10.61 -6.94 -19.13
C VAL A 11 -9.53 -7.57 -20.01
N TRP A 12 -8.69 -6.76 -20.65
CA TRP A 12 -7.59 -7.26 -21.46
C TRP A 12 -6.56 -8.07 -20.64
N LEU A 13 -6.25 -7.64 -19.41
CA LEU A 13 -5.40 -8.40 -18.50
C LEU A 13 -6.06 -9.70 -18.05
N ASP A 14 -7.36 -9.67 -17.76
CA ASP A 14 -8.16 -10.81 -17.32
C ASP A 14 -8.20 -11.93 -18.38
N ASP A 15 -8.28 -11.56 -19.66
CA ASP A 15 -8.28 -12.48 -20.81
C ASP A 15 -6.93 -13.21 -21.03
N THR A 16 -5.87 -12.82 -20.31
CA THR A 16 -4.57 -13.49 -20.45
C THR A 16 -4.57 -14.84 -19.72
N GLN A 17 -4.04 -15.88 -20.40
CA GLN A 17 -3.96 -17.23 -19.85
C GLN A 17 -3.27 -17.29 -18.47
N TRP A 18 -2.23 -16.47 -18.27
CA TRP A 18 -1.49 -16.41 -17.01
C TRP A 18 -2.29 -15.79 -15.87
N SER A 19 -3.17 -14.81 -16.16
CA SER A 19 -4.08 -14.23 -15.16
C SER A 19 -5.04 -15.32 -14.67
N THR A 20 -5.73 -15.97 -15.60
CA THR A 20 -6.69 -17.04 -15.31
C THR A 20 -6.02 -18.19 -14.54
N MET A 21 -4.84 -18.66 -14.98
CA MET A 21 -4.10 -19.72 -14.29
C MET A 21 -3.68 -19.34 -12.86
N LEU A 22 -3.34 -18.07 -12.64
CA LEU A 22 -2.96 -17.60 -11.31
C LEU A 22 -4.16 -17.57 -10.37
N HIS A 23 -5.31 -17.08 -10.86
CA HIS A 23 -6.54 -16.96 -10.10
C HIS A 23 -7.20 -18.32 -9.82
N GLU A 24 -7.30 -19.19 -10.83
CA GLU A 24 -7.97 -20.49 -10.71
C GLU A 24 -7.08 -21.58 -10.09
N SER A 25 -5.81 -21.28 -9.81
CA SER A 25 -4.93 -22.22 -9.12
C SER A 25 -5.43 -22.49 -7.70
N TYR A 26 -5.51 -23.77 -7.34
CA TYR A 26 -5.88 -24.22 -5.99
C TYR A 26 -5.12 -23.53 -4.85
N TYR A 27 -3.83 -23.25 -5.05
CA TYR A 27 -2.97 -22.71 -3.99
C TYR A 27 -2.20 -21.46 -4.39
N MET A 28 -1.93 -21.20 -5.68
CA MET A 28 -1.00 -20.13 -6.06
C MET A 28 -1.47 -18.76 -5.58
N TYR A 29 -2.76 -18.44 -5.78
CA TYR A 29 -3.34 -17.19 -5.28
C TYR A 29 -3.13 -17.03 -3.76
N ASN A 30 -3.43 -18.09 -2.99
CA ASN A 30 -3.26 -18.10 -1.53
C ASN A 30 -1.79 -17.95 -1.09
N TRP A 31 -0.84 -18.57 -1.80
CA TRP A 31 0.59 -18.42 -1.53
C TRP A 31 1.08 -17.02 -1.82
N VAL A 32 0.62 -16.40 -2.91
CA VAL A 32 0.94 -15.02 -3.27
C VAL A 32 0.35 -14.05 -2.24
N GLU A 33 -0.91 -14.22 -1.85
CA GLU A 33 -1.56 -13.41 -0.82
C GLU A 33 -0.84 -13.55 0.54
N SER A 34 -0.53 -14.78 0.96
CA SER A 34 0.18 -15.04 2.21
C SER A 34 1.56 -14.39 2.22
N THR A 35 2.31 -14.53 1.12
CA THR A 35 3.63 -13.93 0.96
C THR A 35 3.55 -12.40 0.96
N HIS A 36 2.52 -11.84 0.32
CA HIS A 36 2.26 -10.39 0.34
C HIS A 36 2.09 -9.88 1.77
N VAL A 37 1.23 -10.52 2.56
CA VAL A 37 0.97 -10.10 3.95
C VAL A 37 2.21 -10.28 4.84
N LEU A 38 2.93 -11.40 4.73
CA LEU A 38 4.15 -11.63 5.52
C LEU A 38 5.24 -10.61 5.24
N THR A 39 5.46 -10.29 3.97
CA THR A 39 6.50 -9.32 3.56
C THR A 39 6.07 -7.88 3.82
N LEU A 40 4.76 -7.60 3.79
CA LEU A 40 4.17 -6.37 4.29
C LEU A 40 4.45 -6.20 5.79
N MET A 41 4.22 -7.22 6.62
CA MET A 41 4.54 -7.17 8.06
C MET A 41 6.03 -6.91 8.31
N LEU A 42 6.90 -7.55 7.53
CA LEU A 42 8.34 -7.32 7.62
C LEU A 42 8.69 -5.86 7.30
N SER A 43 8.22 -5.34 6.17
CA SER A 43 8.55 -4.00 5.71
C SER A 43 7.95 -2.91 6.63
N LEU A 44 6.65 -2.97 6.88
CA LEU A 44 5.96 -2.00 7.73
C LEU A 44 6.40 -2.09 9.18
N GLY A 45 6.73 -3.29 9.69
CA GLY A 45 7.23 -3.44 11.05
C GLY A 45 8.52 -2.65 11.26
N MET A 46 9.46 -2.72 10.31
CA MET A 46 10.69 -1.93 10.36
C MET A 46 10.42 -0.43 10.22
N LEU A 47 9.52 -0.05 9.31
CA LEU A 47 9.13 1.34 9.10
C LEU A 47 8.47 1.94 10.36
N PHE A 48 7.57 1.20 11.01
CA PHE A 48 6.89 1.63 12.23
C PHE A 48 7.87 1.78 13.39
N LEU A 49 8.87 0.90 13.52
CA LEU A 49 9.93 1.06 14.51
C LEU A 49 10.73 2.34 14.29
N ILE A 50 11.08 2.67 13.04
CA ILE A 50 11.76 3.91 12.70
C ILE A 50 10.87 5.11 13.05
N ASP A 51 9.60 5.11 12.63
CA ASP A 51 8.67 6.22 12.87
C ASP A 51 8.39 6.44 14.37
N LEU A 52 8.18 5.37 15.14
CA LEU A 52 7.99 5.43 16.60
C LEU A 52 9.23 5.95 17.31
N ARG A 53 10.44 5.60 16.81
CA ARG A 53 11.68 6.19 17.28
C ARG A 53 11.72 7.69 17.05
N MET A 54 11.25 8.18 15.89
CA MET A 54 11.28 9.60 15.57
C MET A 54 10.37 10.41 16.51
N LEU A 55 9.32 9.76 17.00
CA LEU A 55 8.41 10.30 18.01
C LEU A 55 8.93 10.16 19.45
N GLY A 56 9.98 9.37 19.67
CA GLY A 56 10.55 9.07 20.98
C GLY A 56 9.77 8.04 21.79
N TYR A 57 8.97 7.20 21.13
CA TYR A 57 8.18 6.14 21.78
C TYR A 57 8.89 4.77 21.77
N ALA A 58 9.79 4.53 20.81
CA ALA A 58 10.56 3.30 20.71
C ALA A 58 12.05 3.59 20.56
N LEU A 59 12.91 2.89 21.32
CA LEU A 59 14.37 3.01 21.22
C LEU A 59 14.90 4.47 21.25
N PRO A 60 14.46 5.33 22.18
CA PRO A 60 14.86 6.74 22.21
C PRO A 60 16.38 6.93 22.42
N ASP A 61 17.04 5.95 23.05
CA ASP A 61 18.48 6.00 23.35
C ASP A 61 19.37 5.55 22.18
N VAL A 62 18.78 5.04 21.10
CA VAL A 62 19.53 4.58 19.92
C VAL A 62 19.60 5.70 18.89
N PRO A 63 20.73 5.98 18.21
CA PRO A 63 20.80 7.01 17.17
C PRO A 63 19.94 6.71 15.92
N ALA A 64 19.36 7.74 15.32
CA ALA A 64 18.34 7.59 14.26
C ALA A 64 18.90 7.00 12.98
N SER A 65 20.07 7.51 12.61
CA SER A 65 20.84 7.08 11.46
C SER A 65 21.19 5.60 11.58
N ARG A 66 21.71 5.16 12.73
CA ARG A 66 22.06 3.74 12.95
C ARG A 66 20.84 2.82 12.88
N LEU A 67 19.72 3.20 13.49
CA LEU A 67 18.51 2.38 13.45
C LEU A 67 18.00 2.27 12.00
N ALA A 68 17.88 3.39 11.29
CA ALA A 68 17.44 3.41 9.91
C ALA A 68 18.38 2.59 9.00
N GLU A 69 19.70 2.75 9.13
CA GLU A 69 20.70 2.02 8.35
C GLU A 69 20.59 0.51 8.52
N ARG A 70 20.45 0.03 9.76
CA ARG A 70 20.32 -1.41 10.07
C ARG A 70 19.01 -2.02 9.58
N LEU A 71 17.93 -1.25 9.64
CA LEU A 71 16.61 -1.72 9.26
C LEU A 71 16.32 -1.54 7.75
N ASN A 72 17.11 -0.73 7.04
CA ASN A 72 16.85 -0.40 5.64
C ASN A 72 16.85 -1.62 4.71
N ILE A 73 17.85 -2.51 4.84
CA ILE A 73 17.98 -3.69 3.98
C ILE A 73 16.78 -4.65 4.13
N PRO A 74 16.44 -5.16 5.33
CA PRO A 74 15.29 -6.05 5.48
C PRO A 74 13.97 -5.35 5.10
N MET A 75 13.84 -4.05 5.39
CA MET A 75 12.68 -3.25 5.00
C MET A 75 12.53 -3.20 3.47
N LEU A 76 13.62 -2.97 2.73
CA LEU A 76 13.61 -2.88 1.27
C LEU A 76 13.36 -4.24 0.60
N ILE A 77 13.93 -5.32 1.15
CA ILE A 77 13.64 -6.69 0.68
C ILE A 77 12.15 -6.98 0.86
N GLY A 78 11.60 -6.74 2.07
CA GLY A 78 10.18 -6.91 2.34
C GLY A 78 9.32 -6.05 1.42
N PHE A 79 9.69 -4.79 1.22
CA PHE A 79 8.97 -3.87 0.33
C PHE A 79 8.95 -4.36 -1.11
N THR A 80 10.09 -4.84 -1.62
CA THR A 80 10.22 -5.32 -3.01
C THR A 80 9.35 -6.54 -3.25
N VAL A 81 9.39 -7.52 -2.35
CA VAL A 81 8.56 -8.73 -2.47
C VAL A 81 7.08 -8.39 -2.30
N MET A 82 6.73 -7.54 -1.34
CA MET A 82 5.36 -7.05 -1.14
C MET A 82 4.84 -6.33 -2.39
N PHE A 83 5.66 -5.50 -3.03
CA PHE A 83 5.26 -4.76 -4.23
C PHE A 83 5.00 -5.70 -5.42
N ILE A 84 5.92 -6.64 -5.68
CA ILE A 84 5.77 -7.64 -6.75
C ILE A 84 4.51 -8.50 -6.52
N THR A 85 4.34 -9.02 -5.30
CA THR A 85 3.16 -9.83 -4.96
C THR A 85 1.86 -9.01 -5.03
N GLY A 86 1.88 -7.73 -4.68
CA GLY A 86 0.73 -6.85 -4.83
C GLY A 86 0.31 -6.65 -6.29
N ILE A 87 1.28 -6.53 -7.21
CA ILE A 87 1.03 -6.51 -8.65
C ILE A 87 0.43 -7.85 -9.12
N LEU A 88 0.97 -8.97 -8.65
CA LEU A 88 0.44 -10.30 -8.99
C LEU A 88 -1.00 -10.50 -8.50
N LEU A 89 -1.36 -10.00 -7.31
CA LEU A 89 -2.73 -10.05 -6.80
C LEU A 89 -3.69 -9.22 -7.66
N PHE A 90 -3.28 -8.00 -8.04
CA PHE A 90 -4.06 -7.19 -8.99
C PHE A 90 -4.21 -7.90 -10.33
N TYR A 91 -3.12 -8.49 -10.83
CA TYR A 91 -3.11 -9.20 -12.10
C TYR A 91 -3.99 -10.45 -12.10
N ALA A 92 -4.19 -11.12 -10.97
CA ALA A 92 -5.03 -12.30 -10.87
C ALA A 92 -6.53 -11.98 -11.00
N VAL A 93 -6.98 -10.84 -10.48
CA VAL A 93 -8.40 -10.44 -10.51
C VAL A 93 -8.53 -8.95 -10.86
N PRO A 94 -8.11 -8.53 -12.08
CA PRO A 94 -7.90 -7.12 -12.40
C PRO A 94 -9.20 -6.33 -12.50
N VAL A 95 -10.29 -6.92 -13.03
CA VAL A 95 -11.58 -6.24 -13.17
C VAL A 95 -12.13 -5.89 -11.80
N ARG A 96 -12.39 -6.90 -10.96
CA ARG A 96 -12.87 -6.72 -9.58
C ARG A 96 -11.98 -5.80 -8.75
N THR A 97 -10.66 -5.98 -8.82
CA THR A 97 -9.73 -5.16 -8.02
C THR A 97 -9.73 -3.70 -8.49
N SER A 98 -9.80 -3.42 -9.79
CA SER A 98 -9.81 -2.05 -10.34
C SER A 98 -11.11 -1.30 -10.05
N GLN A 99 -12.21 -2.02 -9.87
CA GLN A 99 -13.53 -1.46 -9.54
C GLN A 99 -13.78 -1.39 -8.03
N SER A 100 -12.91 -1.97 -7.21
CA SER A 100 -12.99 -1.83 -5.77
C SER A 100 -12.71 -0.40 -5.32
N LEU A 101 -13.66 0.17 -4.57
CA LEU A 101 -13.51 1.48 -3.94
C LEU A 101 -12.27 1.52 -3.04
N TRP A 102 -12.06 0.46 -2.27
CA TRP A 102 -10.96 0.34 -1.33
C TRP A 102 -9.61 0.30 -2.04
N PHE A 103 -9.52 -0.37 -3.18
CA PHE A 103 -8.30 -0.38 -3.99
C PHE A 103 -7.97 1.03 -4.50
N ARG A 104 -8.96 1.77 -5.00
CA ARG A 104 -8.74 3.15 -5.49
C ARG A 104 -8.27 4.09 -4.39
N ILE A 105 -8.90 4.03 -3.20
CA ILE A 105 -8.45 4.77 -2.02
C ILE A 105 -7.01 4.38 -1.67
N LYS A 106 -6.70 3.08 -1.65
CA LYS A 106 -5.35 2.56 -1.41
C LYS A 106 -4.32 3.14 -2.40
N MET A 107 -4.65 3.22 -3.69
CA MET A 107 -3.76 3.77 -4.72
C MET A 107 -3.48 5.26 -4.50
N VAL A 108 -4.49 6.05 -4.16
CA VAL A 108 -4.31 7.48 -3.82
C VAL A 108 -3.44 7.64 -2.57
N LEU A 109 -3.67 6.83 -1.54
CA LEU A 109 -2.88 6.84 -0.32
C LEU A 109 -1.44 6.40 -0.54
N LEU A 110 -1.18 5.43 -1.43
CA LEU A 110 0.17 5.01 -1.79
C LEU A 110 0.96 6.15 -2.46
N VAL A 111 0.31 6.93 -3.34
CA VAL A 111 0.93 8.14 -3.92
C VAL A 111 1.23 9.18 -2.84
N ALA A 112 0.27 9.45 -1.95
CA ALA A 112 0.48 10.37 -0.82
C ALA A 112 1.61 9.89 0.11
N CYS A 113 1.70 8.58 0.34
CA CYS A 113 2.74 7.95 1.14
C CYS A 113 4.12 8.08 0.48
N ALA A 114 4.22 7.90 -0.84
CA ALA A 114 5.47 8.09 -1.58
C ALA A 114 5.96 9.54 -1.49
N VAL A 115 5.05 10.51 -1.64
CA VAL A 115 5.36 11.94 -1.45
C VAL A 115 5.83 12.22 -0.02
N ASN A 116 5.13 11.68 0.99
CA ASN A 116 5.53 11.82 2.39
C ASN A 116 6.90 11.21 2.65
N ALA A 117 7.17 9.99 2.15
CA ALA A 117 8.46 9.31 2.32
C ALA A 117 9.61 10.10 1.69
N PHE A 118 9.43 10.66 0.49
CA PHE A 118 10.42 11.51 -0.16
C PHE A 118 10.74 12.76 0.68
N LEU A 119 9.70 13.48 1.13
CA LEU A 119 9.86 14.66 1.97
C LEU A 119 10.48 14.33 3.34
N PHE A 120 10.11 13.20 3.92
CA PHE A 120 10.65 12.70 5.19
C PHE A 120 12.14 12.39 5.07
N HIS A 121 12.53 11.62 4.05
CA HIS A 121 13.93 11.25 3.82
C HIS A 121 14.81 12.49 3.56
N LYS A 122 14.32 13.44 2.75
CA LYS A 122 15.01 14.72 2.50
C LYS A 122 15.27 15.48 3.81
N ARG A 123 14.23 15.67 4.62
CA ARG A 123 14.32 16.41 5.90
C ARG A 123 15.20 15.70 6.92
N MET A 124 15.17 14.36 6.94
CA MET A 124 16.01 13.55 7.81
C MET A 124 17.49 13.76 7.46
N ASN A 125 17.86 13.70 6.18
CA ASN A 125 19.25 13.92 5.74
C ASN A 125 19.72 15.38 5.98
N GLU A 126 18.85 16.37 5.77
CA GLU A 126 19.16 17.78 6.05
C GLU A 126 19.39 18.07 7.54
N SER A 127 18.77 17.30 8.43
CA SER A 127 18.80 17.56 9.88
C SER A 127 19.66 16.55 10.66
N ALA A 128 20.17 15.49 10.05
CA ALA A 128 20.75 14.33 10.77
C ALA A 128 21.82 14.72 11.80
N ALA A 129 22.70 15.67 11.47
CA ALA A 129 23.80 16.06 12.35
C ALA A 129 23.36 16.77 13.65
N SER A 130 22.14 17.31 13.75
CA SER A 130 21.75 18.19 14.87
C SER A 130 20.95 17.51 15.99
N TRP A 131 20.40 16.31 15.77
CA TRP A 131 19.49 15.66 16.74
C TRP A 131 19.69 14.14 16.86
N GLU A 132 20.80 13.60 16.32
CA GLU A 132 21.05 12.15 16.26
C GLU A 132 20.93 11.44 17.63
N ASN A 133 21.38 12.10 18.69
CA ASN A 133 21.36 11.61 20.07
C ASN A 133 20.19 12.16 20.89
N GLU A 134 19.31 12.97 20.29
CA GLU A 134 18.16 13.50 21.00
C GLU A 134 17.03 12.47 21.09
N PRO A 135 16.31 12.39 22.23
CA PRO A 135 15.23 11.43 22.40
C PRO A 135 14.07 11.60 21.41
N ARG A 136 13.95 12.78 20.78
CA ARG A 136 12.88 13.11 19.85
C ARG A 136 13.41 13.87 18.65
N ALA A 137 12.89 13.55 17.46
CA ALA A 137 13.20 14.29 16.26
C ALA A 137 12.54 15.69 16.25
N PRO A 138 13.07 16.62 15.45
CA PRO A 138 12.43 17.91 15.17
C PRO A 138 10.95 17.77 14.76
N SER A 139 10.13 18.76 15.11
CA SER A 139 8.67 18.72 14.90
C SER A 139 8.25 18.42 13.46
N ARG A 140 9.00 18.91 12.47
CA ARG A 140 8.74 18.66 11.04
C ARG A 140 8.96 17.21 10.61
N ILE A 141 9.93 16.51 11.23
CA ILE A 141 10.21 15.09 10.99
C ILE A 141 9.15 14.25 11.70
N ARG A 142 8.81 14.62 12.94
CA ARG A 142 7.72 13.97 13.69
C ARG A 142 6.38 13.99 12.95
N MET A 143 6.03 15.10 12.32
CA MET A 143 4.81 15.18 11.51
C MET A 143 4.81 14.16 10.37
N GLY A 144 5.94 14.02 9.68
CA GLY A 144 6.07 13.03 8.60
C GLY A 144 5.98 11.57 9.11
N ALA A 145 6.52 11.29 10.30
CA ALA A 145 6.37 9.98 10.95
C ALA A 145 4.91 9.69 11.34
N ILE A 146 4.18 10.66 11.88
CA ILE A 146 2.74 10.51 12.21
C ILE A 146 1.92 10.25 10.94
N LEU A 147 2.17 11.04 9.87
CA LEU A 147 1.49 10.84 8.59
C LEU A 147 1.81 9.48 7.97
N SER A 148 3.06 9.04 8.07
CA SER A 148 3.52 7.73 7.61
C SER A 148 2.76 6.60 8.31
N LEU A 149 2.73 6.61 9.66
CA LEU A 149 1.97 5.65 10.45
C LEU A 149 0.48 5.66 10.09
N GLY A 150 -0.12 6.85 9.95
CA GLY A 150 -1.53 6.99 9.57
C GLY A 150 -1.83 6.43 8.19
N PHE A 151 -1.07 6.83 7.17
CA PHE A 151 -1.26 6.36 5.79
C PHE A 151 -1.09 4.85 5.68
N TRP A 152 -0.02 4.28 6.23
CA TRP A 152 0.20 2.84 6.18
C TRP A 152 -0.88 2.06 6.94
N SER A 153 -1.34 2.56 8.08
CA SER A 153 -2.45 1.93 8.81
C SER A 153 -3.73 1.87 7.96
N ILE A 154 -4.08 2.98 7.30
CA ILE A 154 -5.26 3.03 6.42
C ILE A 154 -5.05 2.15 5.18
N ILE A 155 -3.86 2.16 4.57
CA ILE A 155 -3.52 1.32 3.41
C ILE A 155 -3.71 -0.17 3.72
N VAL A 156 -3.30 -0.61 4.92
CA VAL A 156 -3.48 -2.00 5.38
C VAL A 156 -4.95 -2.34 5.56
N VAL A 157 -5.72 -1.44 6.18
CA VAL A 157 -7.17 -1.60 6.35
C VAL A 157 -7.88 -1.68 5.00
N CYS A 158 -7.60 -0.76 4.07
CA CYS A 158 -8.10 -0.82 2.70
C CYS A 158 -7.71 -2.13 2.02
N GLY A 159 -6.47 -2.60 2.22
CA GLY A 159 -5.99 -3.88 1.71
C GLY A 159 -6.87 -5.06 2.12
N ARG A 160 -7.31 -5.13 3.38
CA ARG A 160 -8.20 -6.18 3.84
C ARG A 160 -9.62 -6.02 3.30
N PHE A 161 -10.12 -4.79 3.20
CA PHE A 161 -11.46 -4.53 2.70
C PHE A 161 -11.64 -4.81 1.20
N ILE A 162 -10.56 -4.84 0.40
CA ILE A 162 -10.66 -5.32 -1.01
C ILE A 162 -11.22 -6.76 -1.08
N ALA A 163 -10.83 -7.64 -0.16
CA ALA A 163 -11.32 -9.02 -0.13
C ALA A 163 -12.78 -9.14 0.34
N TYR A 164 -13.25 -8.15 1.10
CA TYR A 164 -14.59 -8.09 1.68
C TYR A 164 -15.38 -6.94 1.08
N ASP A 165 -15.14 -6.59 -0.19
CA ASP A 165 -15.81 -5.44 -0.77
C ASP A 165 -17.32 -5.66 -0.79
N TRP A 166 -18.05 -4.59 -0.47
CA TRP A 166 -19.51 -4.55 -0.47
C TRP A 166 -20.03 -3.39 -1.34
N PHE A 167 -19.13 -2.73 -2.07
CA PHE A 167 -19.44 -1.71 -3.05
C PHE A 167 -19.22 -2.26 -4.46
N ASP A 168 -20.07 -3.20 -4.87
CA ASP A 168 -19.99 -3.84 -6.18
C ASP A 168 -20.83 -3.09 -7.23
N CYS A 169 -20.27 -2.97 -8.44
CA CYS A 169 -20.93 -2.32 -9.57
C CYS A 169 -22.19 -3.06 -10.07
N ASP A 170 -22.38 -4.33 -9.69
CA ASP A 170 -23.56 -5.13 -10.06
C ASP A 170 -24.77 -4.87 -9.15
N THR A 171 -24.52 -4.50 -7.88
CA THR A 171 -25.57 -4.47 -6.85
C THR A 171 -25.79 -3.09 -6.22
N SER A 172 -24.97 -2.08 -6.56
CA SER A 172 -25.06 -0.74 -5.98
C SER A 172 -26.23 0.07 -6.56
N PRO A 173 -27.18 0.55 -5.72
CA PRO A 173 -28.27 1.42 -6.15
C PRO A 173 -27.89 2.92 -6.11
N ASN A 174 -26.64 3.27 -5.77
CA ASN A 174 -26.22 4.63 -5.43
C ASN A 174 -25.22 5.22 -6.44
N THR A 175 -25.68 6.19 -7.24
CA THR A 175 -24.91 6.84 -8.31
C THR A 175 -23.55 7.41 -7.89
N PHE A 176 -23.41 7.91 -6.65
CA PHE A 176 -22.14 8.48 -6.20
C PHE A 176 -21.06 7.41 -5.95
N ILE A 177 -21.44 6.27 -5.39
CA ILE A 177 -20.50 5.18 -5.12
C ILE A 177 -20.03 4.58 -6.45
N ASP A 178 -20.94 4.43 -7.40
CA ASP A 178 -20.65 3.90 -8.73
C ASP A 178 -19.59 4.72 -9.47
N VAL A 179 -19.67 6.05 -9.35
CA VAL A 179 -18.69 6.97 -9.95
C VAL A 179 -17.30 6.79 -9.34
N ILE A 180 -17.20 6.62 -8.02
CA ILE A 180 -15.91 6.54 -7.32
C ILE A 180 -15.29 5.13 -7.46
N SER A 181 -16.11 4.09 -7.35
CA SER A 181 -15.75 2.70 -7.70
C SER A 181 -15.39 2.57 -9.20
N GLY A 182 -15.86 3.51 -10.02
CA GLY A 182 -15.58 3.61 -11.44
C GLY A 182 -16.25 2.52 -12.25
N CYS A 183 -17.50 2.24 -11.91
CA CYS A 183 -18.40 1.41 -12.68
C CYS A 183 -18.61 2.02 -14.07
N VAL A 184 -18.82 1.13 -15.04
CA VAL A 184 -19.03 1.47 -16.45
C VAL A 184 -20.45 1.04 -16.86
N ASP A 185 -21.16 1.93 -17.54
CA ASP A 185 -22.53 1.67 -18.00
C ASP A 185 -22.54 0.51 -19.01
N GLY A 186 -23.37 -0.51 -18.75
CA GLY A 186 -23.52 -1.66 -19.64
C GLY A 186 -22.37 -2.68 -19.60
N GLN A 187 -21.50 -2.62 -18.58
CA GLN A 187 -20.45 -3.63 -18.37
C GLN A 187 -21.05 -5.03 -18.12
N THR A 188 -20.40 -6.06 -18.65
CA THR A 188 -20.87 -7.46 -18.53
C THR A 188 -19.94 -8.35 -17.73
N ARG A 189 -18.76 -7.85 -17.35
CA ARG A 189 -17.76 -8.54 -16.52
C ARG A 189 -17.49 -7.71 -15.27
N PHE A 190 -17.33 -8.39 -14.14
CA PHE A 190 -17.21 -7.83 -12.80
C PHE A 190 -16.01 -8.46 -12.07
#